data_AF-A0A3D2R719-F1
#
_entry.id   AF-A0A3D2R719-F1
#
_cell.length_a   1.000
_cell.length_b   1.000
_cell.length_c   1.000
_cell.angle_alpha   90.00
_cell.angle_beta   90.00
_cell.angle_gamma   90.00
#
_symmetry.space_group_name_H-M   'P 1'
#
loop_
_entity.id
_entity.type
_entity.pdbx_description
1 polymer ?
#
loop_
_entity_poly.entity_id
_entity_poly.type
_entity_poly.pdbx_seq_one_letter_code
_entity_poly.pdbx_strand_id
1 'polypeptide(L)'
;MNEIQKIKQLDERIDDIQLIPTESNFDLLGELHDRRNSLIAELNKKTNWREDIGNFNSFLLEIESMEEKLSLTNKESSKESILSTFIDKLIHSSKEIVNKDGAWRYCNTTDYIEVIKEQNDKLNYLIESLQNELVIFIGPTNIIDLVNQSYKLSDVKAKSNIEIGLPEKQKNAAKLNLAILYKLGIYNHLKEIDSIKENDSVFSRILNSFLGGGKSTYQPYLSAAKSNPRSNSSQNYPFSDKLLEKAEEILIEAGVSYKDLVKNPSN
;
A
#
# COMPACT_ATOMS: atom_id res chain seq x y z
N MET A 1 -38.16 15.01 16.72
CA MET A 1 -38.00 13.55 16.92
C MET A 1 -37.29 13.01 15.69
N ASN A 2 -36.08 12.48 15.86
CA ASN A 2 -35.22 11.98 14.77
C ASN A 2 -35.98 10.87 13.98
N GLU A 3 -35.90 10.84 12.65
CA GLU A 3 -36.57 9.82 11.81
C GLU A 3 -36.22 8.40 12.27
N ILE A 4 -34.97 8.19 12.70
CA ILE A 4 -34.51 6.93 13.29
C ILE A 4 -35.28 6.57 14.57
N GLN A 5 -35.59 7.54 15.44
CA GLN A 5 -36.38 7.28 16.65
C GLN A 5 -37.81 6.84 16.32
N LYS A 6 -38.41 7.43 15.28
CA LYS A 6 -39.75 7.03 14.83
C LYS A 6 -39.75 5.62 14.24
N ILE A 7 -38.71 5.28 13.47
CA ILE A 7 -38.57 3.93 12.92
C ILE A 7 -38.38 2.91 14.05
N LYS A 8 -37.54 3.20 15.05
CA LYS A 8 -37.34 2.32 16.22
C LYS A 8 -38.63 2.07 17.01
N GLN A 9 -39.42 3.11 17.27
CA GLN A 9 -40.72 2.97 17.94
C GLN A 9 -41.70 2.11 17.14
N LEU A 10 -41.64 2.15 15.81
CA LEU A 10 -42.44 1.28 14.96
C LEU A 10 -41.92 -0.16 14.98
N ASP A 11 -40.60 -0.38 14.96
CA ASP A 11 -40.01 -1.71 15.10
C ASP A 11 -40.43 -2.37 16.42
N GLU A 12 -40.29 -1.65 17.55
CA GLU A 12 -40.71 -2.13 18.87
C GLU A 12 -42.20 -2.51 18.89
N ARG A 13 -43.06 -1.65 18.34
CA ARG A 13 -44.50 -1.91 18.29
C ARG A 13 -44.87 -3.08 17.37
N ILE A 14 -44.15 -3.26 16.27
CA ILE A 14 -44.33 -4.41 15.37
C ILE A 14 -43.95 -5.69 16.10
N ASP A 15 -42.79 -5.71 16.76
CA ASP A 15 -42.29 -6.87 17.50
C ASP A 15 -43.26 -7.27 18.63
N ASP A 16 -43.79 -6.30 19.38
CA ASP A 16 -44.79 -6.52 20.43
C ASP A 16 -46.07 -7.19 19.90
N ILE A 17 -46.57 -6.74 18.74
CA ILE A 17 -47.79 -7.29 18.14
C ILE A 17 -47.54 -8.70 17.58
N GLN A 18 -46.34 -8.96 17.04
CA GLN A 18 -45.97 -10.26 16.51
C GLN A 18 -45.80 -11.34 17.59
N LEU A 19 -45.48 -10.95 18.85
CA LEU A 19 -45.40 -11.86 19.98
C LEU A 19 -46.76 -12.43 20.42
N ILE A 20 -47.85 -11.68 20.19
CA ILE A 20 -49.23 -12.11 20.51
C ILE A 20 -50.14 -11.87 19.29
N PRO A 21 -50.03 -12.70 18.25
CA PRO A 21 -50.80 -12.52 17.04
C PRO A 21 -52.28 -12.84 17.29
N THR A 22 -53.17 -11.93 16.89
CA THR A 22 -54.62 -12.15 16.84
C THR A 22 -55.11 -11.84 15.43
N GLU A 23 -56.23 -12.43 14.99
CA GLU A 23 -56.79 -12.18 13.65
C GLU A 23 -57.08 -10.68 13.40
N SER A 24 -57.40 -9.94 14.46
CA SER A 24 -57.59 -8.48 14.43
C SER A 24 -56.31 -7.67 14.17
N ASN A 25 -55.12 -8.27 14.34
CA ASN A 25 -53.85 -7.55 14.30
C ASN A 25 -53.18 -7.57 12.92
N PHE A 26 -53.68 -8.37 11.96
CA PHE A 26 -53.03 -8.50 10.65
C PHE A 26 -53.09 -7.21 9.82
N ASP A 27 -54.25 -6.54 9.77
CA ASP A 27 -54.40 -5.27 9.03
C ASP A 27 -53.54 -4.16 9.64
N LEU A 28 -53.51 -4.09 10.98
CA LEU A 28 -52.67 -3.15 11.72
C LEU A 28 -51.17 -3.40 11.48
N LEU A 29 -50.72 -4.66 11.43
CA LEU A 29 -49.33 -5.01 11.11
C LEU A 29 -48.97 -4.55 9.69
N GLY A 30 -49.86 -4.72 8.72
CA GLY A 30 -49.68 -4.22 7.35
C GLY A 30 -49.45 -2.71 7.32
N GLU A 31 -50.34 -1.95 7.95
CA GLU A 31 -50.23 -0.48 8.04
C GLU A 31 -48.92 -0.02 8.72
N LEU A 32 -48.52 -0.70 9.81
CA LEU A 32 -47.28 -0.40 10.53
C LEU A 32 -46.04 -0.69 9.68
N HIS A 33 -46.03 -1.82 8.94
CA HIS A 33 -44.95 -2.15 8.02
C HIS A 33 -44.83 -1.14 6.88
N ASP A 34 -45.95 -0.76 6.26
CA ASP A 34 -45.95 0.23 5.17
C ASP A 34 -45.46 1.60 5.66
N ARG A 35 -45.89 2.00 6.85
CA ARG A 35 -45.45 3.25 7.47
C ARG A 35 -43.96 3.22 7.79
N ARG A 36 -43.46 2.12 8.37
CA ARG A 36 -42.03 1.93 8.66
C ARG A 36 -41.20 1.98 7.38
N ASN A 37 -41.61 1.25 6.35
CA ASN A 37 -40.90 1.19 5.06
C ASN A 37 -40.86 2.56 4.38
N SER A 38 -41.95 3.33 4.46
CA SER A 38 -41.99 4.72 3.95
C SER A 38 -41.00 5.63 4.66
N LEU A 39 -40.89 5.54 6.00
CA LEU A 39 -39.92 6.31 6.77
C LEU A 39 -38.48 5.91 6.47
N ILE A 40 -38.20 4.61 6.31
CA ILE A 40 -36.87 4.12 5.90
C ILE A 40 -36.52 4.67 4.51
N ALA A 41 -37.46 4.69 3.57
CA ALA A 41 -37.24 5.24 2.23
C ALA A 41 -36.95 6.75 2.27
N GLU A 42 -37.66 7.52 3.12
CA GLU A 42 -37.36 8.94 3.32
C GLU A 42 -35.98 9.17 3.96
N LEU A 43 -35.63 8.38 4.98
CA LEU A 43 -34.31 8.44 5.63
C LEU A 43 -33.19 8.26 4.59
N ASN A 44 -33.30 7.23 3.74
CA ASN A 44 -32.30 6.94 2.72
C ASN A 44 -32.23 8.01 1.61
N LYS A 45 -33.33 8.75 1.34
CA LYS A 45 -33.30 9.88 0.42
C LYS A 45 -32.57 11.10 0.98
N LYS A 46 -32.59 11.28 2.31
CA LYS A 46 -32.03 12.45 3.00
C LYS A 46 -30.62 12.22 3.53
N THR A 47 -30.24 10.97 3.76
CA THR A 47 -28.96 10.59 4.37
C THR A 47 -27.94 10.28 3.29
N ASN A 48 -26.80 10.97 3.30
CA ASN A 48 -25.66 10.58 2.48
C ASN A 48 -24.74 9.65 3.27
N TRP A 49 -25.06 8.35 3.24
CA TRP A 49 -24.31 7.32 3.98
C TRP A 49 -22.81 7.28 3.66
N ARG A 50 -22.40 7.76 2.48
CA ARG A 50 -20.98 7.85 2.10
C ARG A 50 -20.25 9.00 2.76
N GLU A 51 -20.93 10.13 3.01
CA GLU A 51 -20.34 11.24 3.75
C GLU A 51 -20.09 10.87 5.22
N ASP A 52 -20.98 10.07 5.82
CA ASP A 52 -20.86 9.63 7.21
C ASP A 52 -19.60 8.82 7.51
N ILE A 53 -19.02 8.17 6.50
CA ILE A 53 -17.77 7.40 6.64
C ILE A 53 -16.52 8.18 6.24
N GLY A 54 -16.67 9.44 5.83
CA GLY A 54 -15.62 10.24 5.21
C GLY A 54 -15.22 9.72 3.83
N ASN A 55 -14.91 10.62 2.90
CA ASN A 55 -14.43 10.22 1.57
C ASN A 55 -12.93 9.80 1.61
N PHE A 56 -12.52 9.02 0.60
CA PHE A 56 -11.15 8.55 0.43
C PHE A 56 -10.10 9.68 0.44
N ASN A 57 -10.37 10.82 -0.19
CA ASN A 57 -9.42 11.93 -0.23
C ASN A 57 -9.15 12.53 1.16
N SER A 58 -10.20 12.68 1.98
CA SER A 58 -10.08 13.18 3.35
C SER A 58 -9.28 12.19 4.21
N PHE A 59 -9.50 10.90 3.98
CA PHE A 59 -8.73 9.83 4.61
C PHE A 59 -7.23 9.89 4.26
N LEU A 60 -6.88 10.12 2.98
CA LEU A 60 -5.49 10.30 2.56
C LEU A 60 -4.84 11.53 3.23
N LEU A 61 -5.54 12.66 3.25
CA LEU A 61 -5.06 13.89 3.89
C LEU A 61 -4.82 13.71 5.39
N GLU A 62 -5.63 12.90 6.07
CA GLU A 62 -5.42 12.57 7.48
C GLU A 62 -4.13 11.77 7.70
N ILE A 63 -3.83 10.80 6.81
CA ILE A 63 -2.60 10.02 6.86
C ILE A 63 -1.40 10.94 6.62
N GLU A 64 -1.41 11.71 5.54
CA GLU A 64 -0.33 12.65 5.19
C GLU A 64 -0.06 13.65 6.32
N SER A 65 -1.13 14.24 6.89
CA SER A 65 -0.99 15.17 8.01
C SER A 65 -0.35 14.51 9.25
N MET A 66 -0.66 13.25 9.51
CA MET A 66 -0.06 12.50 10.62
C MET A 66 1.41 12.18 10.35
N GLU A 67 1.74 11.77 9.13
CA GLU A 67 3.13 11.53 8.68
C GLU A 67 3.98 12.82 8.80
N GLU A 68 3.47 13.95 8.32
CA GLU A 68 4.15 15.25 8.42
C GLU A 68 4.39 15.66 9.88
N LYS A 69 3.37 15.57 10.74
CA LYS A 69 3.51 15.91 12.17
C LYS A 69 4.55 15.05 12.87
N LEU A 70 4.66 13.78 12.50
CA LEU A 70 5.64 12.87 13.09
C LEU A 70 7.06 13.15 12.56
N SER A 71 7.19 13.49 11.28
CA SER A 71 8.47 13.93 10.71
C SER A 71 9.04 15.18 11.40
N LEU A 72 8.17 16.10 11.84
CA LEU A 72 8.53 17.34 12.52
C LEU A 72 8.90 17.14 14.00
N THR A 73 8.50 16.03 14.62
CA THR A 73 8.68 15.80 16.07
C THR A 73 9.92 14.96 16.41
N ASN A 74 10.75 14.58 15.42
CA ASN A 74 11.93 13.71 15.60
C ASN A 74 11.66 12.40 16.37
N LYS A 75 10.39 11.98 16.47
CA LYS A 75 10.03 10.67 17.01
C LYS A 75 10.20 9.66 15.89
N GLU A 76 11.03 8.64 16.10
CA GLU A 76 11.15 7.47 15.24
C GLU A 76 9.88 6.59 15.31
N SER A 77 8.70 7.14 15.02
CA SER A 77 7.54 6.30 14.72
C SER A 77 7.74 5.73 13.32
N SER A 78 7.84 4.42 13.20
CA SER A 78 7.88 3.77 11.89
C SER A 78 6.58 4.05 11.13
N LYS A 79 6.67 4.24 9.82
CA LYS A 79 5.49 4.37 8.94
C LYS A 79 4.52 3.19 9.11
N GLU A 80 5.04 2.01 9.43
CA GLU A 80 4.27 0.85 9.87
C GLU A 80 3.31 1.17 11.03
N SER A 81 3.78 1.84 12.09
CA SER A 81 2.96 2.18 13.26
C SER A 81 1.86 3.19 12.93
N ILE A 82 2.10 4.08 11.96
CA ILE A 82 1.08 5.04 11.49
C ILE A 82 0.00 4.26 10.75
N LEU A 83 0.42 3.48 9.75
CA LEU A 83 -0.49 2.69 8.92
C LEU A 83 -1.29 1.68 9.76
N SER A 84 -0.67 1.02 10.75
CA SER A 84 -1.38 0.11 11.66
C SER A 84 -2.46 0.84 12.48
N THR A 85 -2.16 2.04 12.97
CA THR A 85 -3.14 2.88 13.68
C THR A 85 -4.34 3.22 12.80
N PHE A 86 -4.10 3.50 11.51
CA PHE A 86 -5.19 3.75 10.55
C PHE A 86 -6.00 2.49 10.22
N ILE A 87 -5.37 1.31 10.18
CA ILE A 87 -6.11 0.04 10.06
C ILE A 87 -7.02 -0.15 11.27
N ASP A 88 -6.51 0.04 12.49
CA ASP A 88 -7.31 -0.11 13.71
C ASP A 88 -8.48 0.89 13.76
N LYS A 89 -8.23 2.15 13.36
CA LYS A 89 -9.30 3.16 13.23
C LYS A 89 -10.35 2.73 12.20
N LEU A 90 -9.92 2.25 11.04
CA LEU A 90 -10.81 1.80 9.97
C LEU A 90 -11.68 0.62 10.41
N ILE A 91 -11.08 -0.35 11.11
CA ILE A 91 -11.79 -1.48 11.74
C ILE A 91 -12.82 -0.96 12.73
N HIS A 92 -12.42 -0.04 13.62
CA HIS A 92 -13.29 0.51 14.64
C HIS A 92 -14.49 1.25 14.02
N SER A 93 -14.26 2.15 13.06
CA SER A 93 -15.33 2.91 12.40
C SER A 93 -16.26 2.02 11.55
N SER A 94 -15.77 0.86 11.09
CA SER A 94 -16.55 -0.04 10.24
C SER A 94 -17.41 -1.04 11.02
N LYS A 95 -17.22 -1.17 12.35
CA LYS A 95 -17.96 -2.13 13.19
C LYS A 95 -19.48 -1.94 13.12
N GLU A 96 -19.95 -0.73 13.36
CA GLU A 96 -21.40 -0.45 13.36
C GLU A 96 -22.01 -0.65 11.96
N ILE A 97 -21.23 -0.39 10.91
CA ILE A 97 -21.64 -0.57 9.52
C ILE A 97 -21.86 -2.05 9.22
N VAL A 98 -20.83 -2.88 9.48
CA VAL A 98 -20.82 -4.32 9.19
C VAL A 98 -21.86 -5.07 10.02
N ASN A 99 -22.00 -4.71 11.31
CA ASN A 99 -22.98 -5.31 12.21
C ASN A 99 -24.40 -4.80 11.96
N LYS A 100 -24.59 -3.80 11.08
CA LYS A 100 -25.88 -3.13 10.85
C LYS A 100 -26.46 -2.56 12.15
N ASP A 101 -25.60 -2.01 13.00
CA ASP A 101 -25.99 -1.41 14.28
C ASP A 101 -26.51 0.02 14.10
N GLY A 102 -27.37 0.46 15.04
CA GLY A 102 -27.85 1.84 15.07
C GLY A 102 -28.60 2.25 13.80
N ALA A 103 -28.13 3.32 13.15
CA ALA A 103 -28.73 3.83 11.91
C ALA A 103 -28.49 2.89 10.72
N TRP A 104 -27.37 2.16 10.71
CA TRP A 104 -26.93 1.32 9.59
C TRP A 104 -27.88 0.15 9.31
N ARG A 105 -28.67 -0.27 10.30
CA ARG A 105 -29.79 -1.23 10.14
C ARG A 105 -30.77 -0.81 9.04
N TYR A 106 -30.94 0.49 8.85
CA TYR A 106 -31.91 1.08 7.93
C TYR A 106 -31.27 1.54 6.62
N CYS A 107 -29.96 1.42 6.46
CA CYS A 107 -29.26 1.72 5.22
C CYS A 107 -29.66 0.72 4.14
N ASN A 108 -30.12 1.24 3.00
CA ASN A 108 -30.53 0.40 1.88
C ASN A 108 -29.35 -0.37 1.29
N THR A 109 -29.65 -1.44 0.55
CA THR A 109 -28.62 -2.34 0.00
C THR A 109 -27.66 -1.66 -0.95
N THR A 110 -28.14 -0.75 -1.81
CA THR A 110 -27.32 -0.07 -2.80
C THR A 110 -26.28 0.83 -2.12
N ASP A 111 -26.70 1.68 -1.20
CA ASP A 111 -25.79 2.57 -0.46
C ASP A 111 -24.85 1.77 0.45
N TYR A 112 -25.34 0.69 1.06
CA TYR A 112 -24.50 -0.20 1.86
C TYR A 112 -23.36 -0.81 1.03
N ILE A 113 -23.64 -1.29 -0.18
CA ILE A 113 -22.61 -1.84 -1.08
C ILE A 113 -21.55 -0.78 -1.39
N GLU A 114 -21.98 0.45 -1.71
CA GLU A 114 -21.07 1.55 -2.03
C GLU A 114 -20.23 1.98 -0.81
N VAL A 115 -20.82 2.01 0.38
CA VAL A 115 -20.11 2.27 1.65
C VAL A 115 -19.05 1.20 1.92
N ILE A 116 -19.41 -0.08 1.78
CA ILE A 116 -18.46 -1.19 1.97
C ILE A 116 -17.32 -1.12 0.94
N LYS A 117 -17.63 -0.78 -0.31
CA LYS A 117 -16.63 -0.58 -1.36
C LYS A 117 -15.63 0.52 -0.98
N GLU A 118 -16.12 1.68 -0.56
CA GLU A 118 -15.26 2.80 -0.13
C GLU A 118 -14.35 2.40 1.05
N GLN A 119 -14.87 1.67 2.05
CA GLN A 119 -14.07 1.18 3.17
C GLN A 119 -13.02 0.14 2.73
N ASN A 120 -13.35 -0.72 1.76
CA ASN A 120 -12.39 -1.65 1.18
C ASN A 120 -11.29 -0.92 0.38
N ASP A 121 -11.62 0.14 -0.34
CA ASP A 121 -10.64 0.94 -1.07
C ASP A 121 -9.63 1.59 -0.09
N LYS A 122 -10.10 2.11 1.05
CA LYS A 122 -9.24 2.59 2.16
C LYS A 122 -8.35 1.48 2.72
N LEU A 123 -8.92 0.29 2.96
CA LEU A 123 -8.15 -0.86 3.46
C LEU A 123 -7.07 -1.29 2.46
N ASN A 124 -7.41 -1.39 1.18
CA ASN A 124 -6.48 -1.76 0.11
C ASN A 124 -5.31 -0.79 0.03
N TYR A 125 -5.58 0.51 0.10
CA TYR A 125 -4.54 1.53 0.16
C TYR A 125 -3.58 1.33 1.34
N LEU A 126 -4.10 1.04 2.54
CA LEU A 126 -3.27 0.78 3.72
C LEU A 126 -2.40 -0.48 3.55
N ILE A 127 -2.98 -1.55 3.00
CA ILE A 127 -2.28 -2.82 2.74
C ILE A 127 -1.16 -2.60 1.70
N GLU A 128 -1.44 -1.92 0.59
CA GLU A 128 -0.45 -1.58 -0.43
C GLU A 128 0.66 -0.68 0.12
N SER A 129 0.30 0.29 0.96
CA SER A 129 1.25 1.17 1.63
C SER A 129 2.18 0.41 2.58
N LEU A 130 1.67 -0.56 3.33
CA LEU A 130 2.48 -1.46 4.16
C LEU A 130 3.43 -2.32 3.32
N GLN A 131 2.94 -2.86 2.19
CA GLN A 131 3.78 -3.66 1.28
C GLN A 131 4.95 -2.84 0.71
N ASN A 132 4.71 -1.58 0.36
CA ASN A 132 5.76 -0.65 -0.08
C ASN A 132 6.83 -0.42 1.00
N GLU A 133 6.46 -0.53 2.28
CA GLU A 133 7.39 -0.47 3.41
C GLU A 133 8.05 -1.81 3.78
N LEU A 134 7.80 -2.86 2.99
CA LEU A 134 8.21 -4.24 3.21
C LEU A 134 7.59 -4.87 4.47
N VAL A 135 6.38 -4.44 4.83
CA VAL A 135 5.59 -5.04 5.90
C VAL A 135 4.48 -5.88 5.29
N ILE A 136 4.42 -7.16 5.65
CA ILE A 136 3.38 -8.07 5.16
C ILE A 136 2.16 -7.98 6.09
N PHE A 137 1.04 -7.59 5.53
CA PHE A 137 -0.27 -7.71 6.17
C PHE A 137 -0.77 -9.16 6.07
N ILE A 138 -1.05 -9.78 7.22
CA ILE A 138 -1.57 -11.15 7.32
C ILE A 138 -2.95 -11.09 7.99
N GLY A 139 -4.00 -11.26 7.19
CA GLY A 139 -5.39 -11.21 7.64
C GLY A 139 -6.35 -11.05 6.46
N PRO A 140 -7.66 -10.88 6.71
CA PRO A 140 -8.62 -10.64 5.64
C PRO A 140 -8.38 -9.30 4.94
N THR A 141 -8.52 -9.29 3.62
CA THR A 141 -8.31 -8.11 2.76
C THR A 141 -9.62 -7.41 2.39
N ASN A 142 -10.69 -7.67 3.14
CA ASN A 142 -11.96 -6.98 3.02
C ASN A 142 -12.50 -6.63 4.40
N ILE A 143 -13.21 -5.51 4.51
CA ILE A 143 -13.60 -4.93 5.79
C ILE A 143 -14.63 -5.78 6.54
N ILE A 144 -15.51 -6.48 5.81
CA ILE A 144 -16.55 -7.33 6.40
C ILE A 144 -15.91 -8.45 7.24
N ASP A 145 -14.93 -9.13 6.66
CA ASP A 145 -14.21 -10.20 7.36
C ASP A 145 -13.23 -9.63 8.40
N LEU A 146 -12.53 -8.54 8.07
CA LEU A 146 -11.50 -7.96 8.92
C LEU A 146 -12.07 -7.41 10.24
N VAL A 147 -13.29 -6.85 10.24
CA VAL A 147 -13.94 -6.36 11.47
C VAL A 147 -14.11 -7.45 12.53
N ASN A 148 -14.27 -8.71 12.09
CA ASN A 148 -14.55 -9.86 12.95
C ASN A 148 -13.33 -10.75 13.18
N GLN A 149 -12.18 -10.42 12.59
CA GLN A 149 -10.97 -11.24 12.64
C GLN A 149 -9.76 -10.40 13.01
N SER A 150 -8.75 -11.03 13.60
CA SER A 150 -7.47 -10.36 13.87
C SER A 150 -6.61 -10.31 12.60
N TYR A 151 -5.91 -9.20 12.40
CA TYR A 151 -4.77 -9.15 11.49
C TYR A 151 -3.45 -9.16 12.26
N LYS A 152 -2.37 -9.48 11.56
CA LYS A 152 -1.00 -9.34 12.06
C LYS A 152 -0.16 -8.65 11.00
N LEU A 153 0.79 -7.85 11.46
CA LEU A 153 1.85 -7.32 10.63
C LEU A 153 3.09 -8.19 10.84
N SER A 154 3.68 -8.67 9.75
CA SER A 154 4.97 -9.33 9.77
C SER A 154 5.95 -8.44 9.05
N ASP A 155 6.76 -7.72 9.82
CA ASP A 155 7.89 -7.01 9.27
C ASP A 155 8.87 -8.01 8.68
N VAL A 156 9.10 -7.87 7.38
CA VAL A 156 10.08 -8.68 6.67
C VAL A 156 11.49 -8.32 7.15
N LYS A 157 11.72 -7.09 7.63
CA LYS A 157 13.01 -6.64 8.18
C LYS A 157 13.34 -7.34 9.50
N ALA A 158 12.33 -7.63 10.35
CA ALA A 158 12.54 -8.21 11.69
C ALA A 158 12.78 -9.74 11.69
N LYS A 159 12.36 -10.47 10.66
CA LYS A 159 12.61 -11.92 10.52
C LYS A 159 13.83 -12.24 9.68
N SER A 160 14.59 -11.23 9.26
CA SER A 160 15.71 -11.40 8.36
C SER A 160 16.97 -10.70 8.88
N ASN A 161 17.74 -11.42 9.69
CA ASN A 161 19.21 -11.45 9.51
C ASN A 161 19.61 -12.08 8.16
N ILE A 162 18.63 -12.34 7.30
CA ILE A 162 18.81 -12.70 5.90
C ILE A 162 18.80 -11.36 5.17
N GLU A 163 19.95 -10.93 4.64
CA GLU A 163 19.95 -9.98 3.54
C GLU A 163 18.96 -10.51 2.49
N ILE A 164 17.76 -9.94 2.42
CA ILE A 164 16.90 -10.16 1.25
C ILE A 164 17.60 -9.42 0.14
N GLY A 165 18.56 -10.11 -0.47
CA GLY A 165 19.13 -9.68 -1.72
C GLY A 165 17.97 -9.40 -2.65
N LEU A 166 18.07 -8.30 -3.39
CA LEU A 166 17.09 -7.87 -4.38
C LEU A 166 16.54 -9.10 -5.15
N PRO A 167 15.26 -9.15 -5.53
CA PRO A 167 14.76 -10.17 -6.46
C PRO A 167 15.73 -10.32 -7.65
N GLU A 168 15.96 -11.55 -8.13
CA GLU A 168 17.00 -11.80 -9.15
C GLU A 168 16.82 -10.92 -10.40
N LYS A 169 15.57 -10.60 -10.75
CA LYS A 169 15.21 -9.63 -11.80
C LYS A 169 15.76 -8.22 -11.52
N GLN A 170 15.63 -7.73 -10.28
CA GLN A 170 16.16 -6.44 -9.86
C GLN A 170 17.69 -6.46 -9.73
N LYS A 171 18.30 -7.56 -9.28
CA LYS A 171 19.77 -7.73 -9.31
C LYS A 171 20.31 -7.62 -10.74
N ASN A 172 19.68 -8.33 -11.68
CA ASN A 172 20.07 -8.33 -13.08
C ASN A 172 19.85 -6.96 -13.73
N ALA A 173 18.76 -6.27 -13.39
CA ALA A 173 18.53 -4.89 -13.83
C ALA A 173 19.61 -3.94 -13.30
N ALA A 174 19.96 -4.00 -12.01
CA ALA A 174 20.99 -3.16 -11.43
C ALA A 174 22.38 -3.40 -12.05
N LYS A 175 22.75 -4.68 -12.28
CA LYS A 175 23.98 -5.04 -12.99
C LYS A 175 23.99 -4.53 -14.43
N LEU A 176 22.87 -4.67 -15.14
CA LEU A 176 22.75 -4.19 -16.52
C LEU A 176 22.82 -2.66 -16.59
N ASN A 177 22.17 -1.93 -15.67
CA ASN A 177 22.27 -0.48 -15.60
C ASN A 177 23.72 -0.03 -15.38
N LEU A 178 24.47 -0.71 -14.52
CA LEU A 178 25.89 -0.45 -14.32
C LEU A 178 26.71 -0.73 -15.59
N ALA A 179 26.44 -1.84 -16.29
CA ALA A 179 27.09 -2.15 -17.56
C ALA A 179 26.81 -1.09 -18.64
N ILE A 180 25.58 -0.57 -18.72
CA ILE A 180 25.20 0.54 -19.60
C ILE A 180 25.97 1.81 -19.24
N LEU A 181 26.01 2.20 -17.96
CA LEU A 181 26.79 3.36 -17.50
C LEU A 181 28.28 3.22 -17.79
N TYR A 182 28.82 2.00 -17.71
CA TYR A 182 30.20 1.71 -18.07
C TYR A 182 30.43 1.88 -19.56
N LYS A 183 29.58 1.29 -20.42
CA LYS A 183 29.71 1.41 -21.88
C LYS A 183 29.57 2.84 -22.39
N LEU A 184 28.79 3.67 -21.69
CA LEU A 184 28.68 5.11 -21.97
C LEU A 184 29.85 5.95 -21.39
N GLY A 185 30.77 5.36 -20.63
CA GLY A 185 31.88 6.06 -19.97
C GLY A 185 31.50 6.87 -18.73
N ILE A 186 30.21 6.96 -18.39
CA ILE A 186 29.69 7.68 -17.23
C ILE A 186 30.21 7.06 -15.93
N TYR A 187 30.26 5.73 -15.84
CA TYR A 187 30.77 5.04 -14.66
C TYR A 187 32.21 5.48 -14.31
N ASN A 188 33.10 5.51 -15.32
CA ASN A 188 34.50 5.86 -15.13
C ASN A 188 34.62 7.33 -14.70
N HIS A 189 33.89 8.22 -15.36
CA HIS A 189 33.92 9.65 -15.02
C HIS A 189 33.41 9.93 -13.59
N LEU A 190 32.35 9.25 -13.15
CA LEU A 190 31.86 9.37 -11.77
C LEU A 190 32.87 8.84 -10.75
N LYS A 191 33.65 7.81 -11.11
CA LYS A 191 34.71 7.25 -10.27
C LYS A 191 35.97 8.13 -10.18
N GLU A 192 36.09 9.20 -10.96
CA GLU A 192 37.18 10.19 -10.83
C GLU A 192 36.90 11.21 -9.72
N ILE A 193 35.64 11.36 -9.28
CA ILE A 193 35.24 12.33 -8.26
C ILE A 193 35.72 11.85 -6.87
N ASP A 194 36.44 12.69 -6.15
CA ASP A 194 37.07 12.35 -4.85
C ASP A 194 36.09 11.82 -3.80
N SER A 195 34.85 12.31 -3.77
CA SER A 195 33.81 11.86 -2.84
C SER A 195 33.21 10.50 -3.20
N ILE A 196 33.46 10.00 -4.41
CA ILE A 196 32.85 8.79 -4.99
C ILE A 196 33.88 7.66 -5.18
N LYS A 197 35.11 8.00 -5.62
CA LYS A 197 36.14 7.05 -6.06
C LYS A 197 36.31 5.84 -5.12
N GLU A 198 36.43 6.09 -3.82
CA GLU A 198 36.63 5.07 -2.78
C GLU A 198 35.38 4.73 -1.96
N ASN A 199 34.26 5.41 -2.19
CA ASN A 199 33.06 5.30 -1.33
C ASN A 199 31.86 4.70 -2.08
N ASP A 200 31.80 3.38 -2.11
CA ASP A 200 30.72 2.66 -2.81
C ASP A 200 29.33 2.94 -2.20
N SER A 201 29.24 3.31 -0.92
CA SER A 201 27.98 3.70 -0.30
C SER A 201 27.46 5.03 -0.84
N VAL A 202 28.35 6.04 -0.95
CA VAL A 202 28.00 7.34 -1.56
C VAL A 202 27.67 7.14 -3.03
N PHE A 203 28.47 6.36 -3.75
CA PHE A 203 28.21 6.11 -5.17
C PHE A 203 26.85 5.41 -5.35
N SER A 204 26.55 4.38 -4.56
CA SER A 204 25.26 3.69 -4.58
C SER A 204 24.08 4.64 -4.34
N ARG A 205 24.19 5.60 -3.40
CA ARG A 205 23.13 6.58 -3.16
C ARG A 205 22.88 7.49 -4.36
N ILE A 206 23.94 7.92 -5.04
CA ILE A 206 23.81 8.74 -6.26
C ILE A 206 23.14 7.88 -7.35
N LEU A 207 23.60 6.65 -7.59
CA LEU A 207 22.97 5.74 -8.56
C LEU A 207 21.48 5.53 -8.29
N ASN A 208 21.10 5.36 -7.02
CA ASN A 208 19.71 5.23 -6.64
C ASN A 208 18.87 6.46 -6.97
N SER A 209 19.41 7.68 -6.88
CA SER A 209 18.64 8.90 -7.12
C SER A 209 18.30 9.11 -8.60
N PHE A 210 19.06 8.52 -9.54
CA PHE A 210 18.81 8.70 -10.98
C PHE A 210 18.36 7.43 -11.72
N LEU A 211 18.74 6.23 -11.26
CA LEU A 211 18.31 4.96 -11.87
C LEU A 211 17.14 4.29 -11.12
N GLY A 212 16.76 4.84 -9.97
CA GLY A 212 15.86 4.16 -9.03
C GLY A 212 16.53 2.99 -8.29
N GLY A 213 15.88 2.52 -7.24
CA GLY A 213 16.38 1.46 -6.35
C GLY A 213 16.23 1.80 -4.87
N GLY A 214 16.52 0.84 -4.00
CA GLY A 214 16.56 1.01 -2.54
C GLY A 214 17.94 1.45 -2.05
N LYS A 215 18.05 1.88 -0.79
CA LYS A 215 19.21 2.55 -0.16
C LYS A 215 20.59 1.88 -0.41
N SER A 216 20.63 0.59 -0.73
CA SER A 216 21.86 -0.19 -0.97
C SER A 216 21.86 -1.01 -2.27
N THR A 217 20.98 -0.71 -3.24
CA THR A 217 20.79 -1.54 -4.44
C THR A 217 22.07 -1.78 -5.23
N TYR A 218 22.90 -0.76 -5.43
CA TYR A 218 24.09 -0.86 -6.29
C TYR A 218 25.38 -1.21 -5.53
N GLN A 219 25.42 -0.99 -4.21
CA GLN A 219 26.63 -1.13 -3.40
C GLN A 219 27.33 -2.50 -3.55
N PRO A 220 26.63 -3.65 -3.51
CA PRO A 220 27.28 -4.96 -3.67
C PRO A 220 27.99 -5.14 -5.01
N TYR A 221 27.44 -4.57 -6.08
CA TYR A 221 28.00 -4.67 -7.43
C TYR A 221 29.18 -3.72 -7.63
N LEU A 222 29.11 -2.53 -7.03
CA LEU A 222 30.22 -1.58 -7.01
C LEU A 222 31.44 -2.16 -6.29
N SER A 223 31.23 -2.75 -5.12
CA SER A 223 32.29 -3.41 -4.36
C SER A 223 32.87 -4.62 -5.09
N ALA A 224 32.03 -5.41 -5.79
CA ALA A 224 32.49 -6.49 -6.64
C ALA A 224 33.32 -5.99 -7.85
N ALA A 225 32.90 -4.88 -8.50
CA ALA A 225 33.64 -4.26 -9.60
C ALA A 225 35.01 -3.75 -9.15
N LYS A 226 35.09 -3.09 -7.99
CA LYS A 226 36.33 -2.60 -7.40
C LYS A 226 37.29 -3.73 -7.02
N SER A 227 36.75 -4.85 -6.58
CA SER A 227 37.54 -5.98 -6.05
C SER A 227 37.92 -7.02 -7.11
N ASN A 228 37.49 -6.88 -8.36
CA ASN A 228 37.80 -7.82 -9.44
C ASN A 228 39.30 -7.76 -9.80
N PRO A 229 40.00 -8.89 -10.10
CA PRO A 229 39.52 -10.29 -10.12
C PRO A 229 39.48 -11.00 -8.76
N ARG A 230 39.84 -10.32 -7.66
CA ARG A 230 40.01 -10.89 -6.31
C ARG A 230 38.71 -10.96 -5.49
N SER A 231 37.55 -10.78 -6.13
CA SER A 231 36.27 -10.73 -5.42
C SER A 231 35.81 -12.13 -5.00
N ASN A 232 35.49 -12.31 -3.71
CA ASN A 232 34.83 -13.52 -3.18
C ASN A 232 33.36 -13.65 -3.64
N SER A 233 32.87 -12.71 -4.45
CA SER A 233 31.51 -12.69 -4.99
C SER A 233 31.51 -12.35 -6.48
N SER A 234 32.20 -13.18 -7.27
CA SER A 234 32.32 -13.00 -8.74
C SER A 234 30.96 -12.97 -9.45
N GLN A 235 29.95 -13.65 -8.91
CA GLN A 235 28.57 -13.59 -9.39
C GLN A 235 27.95 -12.18 -9.34
N ASN A 236 28.49 -11.28 -8.51
CA ASN A 236 28.03 -9.90 -8.39
C ASN A 236 28.77 -8.93 -9.32
N TYR A 237 29.73 -9.41 -10.11
CA TYR A 237 30.47 -8.55 -11.03
C TYR A 237 29.55 -8.01 -12.14
N PRO A 238 29.37 -6.68 -12.27
CA PRO A 238 28.43 -6.09 -13.22
C PRO A 238 29.00 -6.00 -14.65
N PHE A 239 30.31 -6.18 -14.85
CA PHE A 239 30.98 -6.01 -16.15
C PHE A 239 31.44 -7.32 -16.77
N SER A 240 30.64 -8.39 -16.62
CA SER A 240 30.89 -9.64 -17.35
C SER A 240 30.67 -9.44 -18.84
N ASP A 241 31.36 -10.22 -19.68
CA ASP A 241 31.26 -10.13 -21.14
C ASP A 241 29.80 -10.18 -21.61
N LYS A 242 29.02 -11.12 -21.09
CA LYS A 242 27.58 -11.25 -21.38
C LYS A 242 26.75 -9.99 -21.07
N LEU A 243 27.06 -9.30 -19.97
CA LEU A 243 26.33 -8.07 -19.60
C LEU A 243 26.79 -6.87 -20.43
N LEU A 244 28.08 -6.80 -20.77
CA LEU A 244 28.63 -5.74 -21.62
C LEU A 244 28.15 -5.86 -23.07
N GLU A 245 28.07 -7.08 -23.61
CA GLU A 245 27.48 -7.38 -24.92
C GLU A 245 26.00 -6.97 -24.95
N LYS A 246 25.23 -7.37 -23.94
CA LYS A 246 23.81 -6.98 -23.84
C LYS A 246 23.62 -5.45 -23.71
N ALA A 247 24.47 -4.78 -22.93
CA ALA A 247 24.43 -3.33 -22.80
C ALA A 247 24.76 -2.64 -24.14
N GLU A 248 25.73 -3.19 -24.87
CA GLU A 248 26.11 -2.71 -26.20
C GLU A 248 24.96 -2.85 -27.21
N GLU A 249 24.32 -4.02 -27.27
CA GLU A 249 23.14 -4.25 -28.11
C GLU A 249 22.04 -3.22 -27.85
N ILE A 250 21.67 -3.01 -26.57
CA ILE A 250 20.65 -2.02 -26.17
C ILE A 250 21.03 -0.61 -26.61
N LEU A 251 22.29 -0.21 -26.45
CA LEU A 251 22.76 1.12 -26.80
C LEU A 251 22.78 1.34 -28.32
N ILE A 252 23.18 0.32 -29.09
CA ILE A 252 23.14 0.36 -30.55
C ILE A 252 21.70 0.45 -31.06
N GLU A 253 20.77 -0.34 -30.50
CA GLU A 253 19.34 -0.26 -30.82
C GLU A 253 18.75 1.12 -30.47
N ALA A 254 19.26 1.77 -29.41
CA ALA A 254 18.89 3.13 -29.02
C ALA A 254 19.58 4.22 -29.88
N GLY A 255 20.42 3.86 -30.86
CA GLY A 255 21.04 4.79 -31.80
C GLY A 255 22.43 5.30 -31.40
N VAL A 256 23.07 4.73 -30.36
CA VAL A 256 24.46 5.06 -29.99
C VAL A 256 25.43 4.34 -30.91
N SER A 257 26.41 5.05 -31.47
CA SER A 257 27.39 4.43 -32.36
C SER A 257 28.36 3.55 -31.58
N TYR A 258 28.76 2.41 -32.17
CA TYR A 258 29.80 1.54 -31.61
C TYR A 258 31.10 2.30 -31.27
N LYS A 259 31.43 3.34 -32.05
CA LYS A 259 32.64 4.16 -31.84
C LYS A 259 32.60 5.02 -30.57
N ASP A 260 31.40 5.31 -30.08
CA ASP A 260 31.18 6.15 -28.90
C ASP A 260 31.14 5.32 -27.61
N LEU A 261 31.17 3.99 -27.72
CA LEU A 261 31.14 3.08 -26.59
C LEU A 261 32.55 2.78 -26.05
N VAL A 262 32.67 2.73 -24.73
CA VAL A 262 33.88 2.30 -24.04
C VAL A 262 34.18 0.84 -24.36
N LYS A 263 35.47 0.55 -24.61
CA LYS A 263 35.95 -0.80 -24.85
C LYS A 263 35.78 -1.66 -23.60
N ASN A 264 35.53 -2.96 -23.81
CA ASN A 264 35.46 -3.91 -22.70
C ASN A 264 36.79 -3.92 -21.94
N PRO A 265 36.77 -4.02 -20.60
CA PRO A 265 37.98 -4.09 -19.81
C PRO A 265 38.78 -5.34 -20.22
N SER A 266 40.11 -5.24 -20.20
CA SER A 266 40.97 -6.41 -20.38
C SER A 266 40.84 -7.31 -19.15
N ASN A 267 40.39 -8.56 -19.34
CA ASN A 267 40.34 -9.57 -18.29
C ASN A 267 41.73 -9.97 -17.80
#